data_AF-A0A151J852-F1
#
_entry.id   AF-A0A151J852-F1
#
_cell.length_a   1.000
_cell.length_b   1.000
_cell.length_c   1.000
_cell.angle_alpha   90.00
_cell.angle_beta   90.00
_cell.angle_gamma   90.00
#
_symmetry.space_group_name_H-M   'P 1'
#
loop_
_entity.id
_entity.type
_entity.pdbx_description
1 polymer ?
#
loop_
_entity_poly.entity_id
_entity_poly.type
_entity_poly.pdbx_seq_one_letter_code
_entity_poly.pdbx_strand_id
1 'polypeptide(L)'
;LSVPKYHEKNLKIVIETLLINDYPLDFIFETINNRLKSLVHKKTLKQKQQTNDDNSINELDNKSWFVVPYINNITEKFIDIVKDCNVRLSFFSLNKLSCFIKTQKDHVASLMKRNVIYKINCNDCDASYVGQTKRTLATRVKEHKNDIRKIDGNLSVISEHRLSSNHEFDWEGVEIMDSERWMYKRRISEMLFIKLQKNGLNLQSDTDLLHNSYIPILEEFK
;
A
#
# COMPACT_ATOMS: atom_id res chain seq x y z
N LEU A 1 3.72 -17.94 18.12
CA LEU A 1 3.87 -19.37 17.77
C LEU A 1 2.71 -20.12 18.44
N SER A 2 1.99 -20.97 17.72
CA SER A 2 0.87 -21.75 18.28
C SER A 2 1.36 -22.71 19.37
N VAL A 3 0.61 -22.82 20.47
CA VAL A 3 0.96 -23.69 21.60
C VAL A 3 1.01 -25.16 21.15
N PRO A 4 2.09 -25.93 21.44
CA PRO A 4 2.26 -27.31 20.97
C PRO A 4 1.08 -28.24 21.28
N LYS A 5 0.41 -28.03 22.41
CA LYS A 5 -0.79 -28.77 22.84
C LYS A 5 -1.92 -28.76 21.80
N TYR A 6 -2.01 -27.75 20.94
CA TYR A 6 -3.05 -27.66 19.91
C TYR A 6 -2.67 -28.28 18.56
N HIS A 7 -1.41 -28.68 18.36
CA HIS A 7 -0.94 -29.13 17.04
C HIS A 7 -1.60 -30.44 16.61
N GLU A 8 -1.67 -31.42 17.52
CA GLU A 8 -2.32 -32.70 17.25
C GLU A 8 -3.81 -32.54 16.97
N LYS A 9 -4.52 -31.76 17.80
CA LYS A 9 -5.95 -31.48 17.61
C LYS A 9 -6.22 -30.82 16.27
N ASN A 10 -5.39 -29.86 15.88
CA ASN A 10 -5.54 -29.17 14.59
C ASN A 10 -5.26 -30.10 13.41
N LEU A 11 -4.27 -30.99 13.51
CA LEU A 11 -3.99 -31.98 12.46
C LEU A 11 -5.15 -32.97 12.29
N LYS A 12 -5.74 -33.45 13.39
CA LYS A 12 -6.93 -34.31 13.34
C LYS A 12 -8.10 -33.62 12.65
N ILE A 13 -8.41 -32.38 13.03
CA ILE A 13 -9.47 -31.58 12.39
C ILE A 13 -9.23 -31.44 10.89
N VAL A 14 -8.00 -31.18 10.46
CA VAL A 14 -7.67 -31.04 9.04
C VAL A 14 -7.88 -32.36 8.29
N ILE A 15 -7.40 -33.47 8.85
CA ILE A 15 -7.56 -34.80 8.24
C ILE A 15 -9.04 -35.18 8.15
N GLU A 16 -9.80 -35.02 9.23
CA GLU A 16 -11.24 -35.28 9.28
C GLU A 16 -12.00 -34.44 8.25
N THR A 17 -11.69 -33.13 8.17
CA THR A 17 -12.33 -32.24 7.20
C THR A 17 -12.06 -32.69 5.77
N LEU A 18 -10.82 -33.06 5.44
CA LEU A 18 -10.47 -33.50 4.09
C LEU A 18 -11.07 -34.87 3.76
N LEU A 19 -11.15 -35.77 4.73
CA LEU A 19 -11.84 -37.06 4.56
C LEU A 19 -13.34 -36.89 4.31
N ILE A 20 -14.00 -35.98 5.03
CA ILE A 20 -15.44 -35.66 4.82
C ILE A 20 -15.69 -35.09 3.42
N ASN A 21 -14.68 -34.49 2.78
CA ASN A 21 -14.77 -33.98 1.41
C ASN A 21 -14.23 -34.98 0.37
N ASP A 22 -14.17 -36.27 0.71
CA ASP A 22 -13.78 -37.39 -0.17
C ASP A 22 -12.40 -37.24 -0.83
N TYR A 23 -11.47 -36.53 -0.18
CA TYR A 23 -10.09 -36.47 -0.67
C TYR A 23 -9.36 -37.80 -0.40
N PRO A 24 -8.59 -38.34 -1.37
CA PRO A 24 -7.80 -39.54 -1.17
C PRO A 24 -6.79 -39.40 -0.03
N LEU A 25 -6.63 -40.45 0.78
CA LEU A 25 -5.70 -40.46 1.92
C LEU A 25 -4.26 -40.10 1.50
N ASP A 26 -3.80 -40.64 0.37
CA ASP A 26 -2.46 -40.38 -0.16
C ASP A 26 -2.25 -38.88 -0.41
N PHE A 27 -3.24 -38.22 -1.01
CA PHE A 27 -3.20 -36.79 -1.28
C PHE A 27 -3.19 -35.95 0.02
N ILE A 28 -4.00 -36.36 1.01
CA ILE A 28 -4.08 -35.67 2.31
C ILE A 28 -2.71 -35.73 3.00
N PHE A 29 -2.12 -36.92 3.13
CA PHE A 29 -0.85 -37.10 3.81
C PHE A 29 0.31 -36.48 3.04
N GLU A 30 0.34 -36.56 1.71
CA GLU A 30 1.32 -35.87 0.88
C GLU A 30 1.29 -34.36 1.11
N THR A 31 0.09 -33.77 1.09
CA THR A 31 -0.11 -32.34 1.30
C THR A 31 0.34 -31.90 2.70
N ILE A 32 -0.03 -32.65 3.74
CA ILE A 32 0.38 -32.38 5.13
C ILE A 32 1.90 -32.48 5.26
N ASN A 33 2.52 -33.53 4.73
CA ASN A 33 3.96 -33.75 4.80
C ASN A 33 4.74 -32.64 4.07
N ASN A 34 4.31 -32.26 2.87
CA ASN A 34 4.92 -31.16 2.12
C ASN A 34 4.81 -29.83 2.89
N ARG A 35 3.68 -29.59 3.55
CA ARG A 35 3.50 -28.40 4.39
C ARG A 35 4.40 -28.41 5.62
N LEU A 36 4.50 -29.54 6.33
CA LEU A 36 5.38 -29.69 7.49
C LEU A 36 6.85 -29.52 7.10
N LYS A 37 7.30 -30.15 6.01
CA LYS A 37 8.64 -29.96 5.45
C LYS A 37 8.93 -28.49 5.17
N SER A 38 8.00 -27.78 4.53
CA SER A 38 8.16 -26.34 4.24
C SER A 38 8.29 -25.49 5.52
N LEU A 39 7.50 -25.79 6.56
CA LEU A 39 7.53 -25.06 7.82
C LEU A 39 8.81 -25.33 8.62
N VAL A 40 9.28 -26.58 8.64
CA VAL A 40 10.54 -26.96 9.29
C VAL A 40 11.71 -26.35 8.53
N HIS A 41 11.76 -26.50 7.20
CA HIS A 41 12.86 -25.97 6.39
C HIS A 41 12.96 -24.43 6.49
N LYS A 42 11.84 -23.70 6.52
CA LYS A 42 11.83 -22.25 6.79
C LYS A 42 12.32 -21.89 8.19
N LYS A 43 12.11 -22.75 9.19
CA LYS A 43 12.69 -22.59 10.54
C LYS A 43 14.20 -22.86 10.53
N THR A 44 14.64 -23.91 9.86
CA THR A 44 16.06 -24.29 9.74
C THR A 44 16.86 -23.22 9.00
N LEU A 45 16.32 -22.65 7.91
CA LEU A 45 16.95 -21.52 7.19
C LEU A 45 17.07 -20.27 8.06
N LYS A 46 16.05 -19.95 8.88
CA LYS A 46 16.11 -18.83 9.82
C LYS A 46 17.12 -19.04 10.96
N GLN A 47 17.34 -20.28 11.39
CA GLN A 47 18.37 -20.61 12.39
C GLN A 47 19.78 -20.58 11.79
N LYS A 48 19.96 -21.06 10.55
CA LYS A 48 21.25 -21.00 9.84
C LYS A 48 21.75 -19.56 9.60
N GLN A 49 20.83 -18.62 9.37
CA GLN A 49 21.18 -17.19 9.24
C GLN A 49 21.62 -16.52 10.55
N GLN A 50 21.41 -17.14 11.71
CA GLN A 50 21.87 -16.61 13.00
C GLN A 50 23.22 -17.21 13.47
N THR A 51 23.73 -18.26 12.82
CA THR A 51 24.94 -18.97 13.28
C THR A 51 26.06 -19.07 12.27
N ASN A 52 25.89 -18.64 11.02
CA ASN A 52 26.94 -18.73 10.00
C ASN A 52 27.24 -17.36 9.39
N ASP A 53 28.18 -16.65 10.02
CA ASP A 53 29.17 -15.86 9.28
C ASP A 53 30.00 -16.84 8.46
N ASP A 54 29.57 -17.10 7.22
CA ASP A 54 30.44 -17.65 6.19
C ASP A 54 30.10 -16.96 4.86
N ASN A 55 30.95 -15.99 4.55
CA ASN A 55 31.08 -15.31 3.27
C ASN A 55 31.26 -16.35 2.15
N SER A 56 30.30 -16.48 1.22
CA SER A 56 30.48 -16.91 -0.19
C SER A 56 29.25 -17.54 -0.88
N ILE A 57 28.02 -17.38 -0.38
CA ILE A 57 26.82 -17.90 -1.08
C ILE A 57 25.81 -16.76 -1.36
N ASN A 58 25.82 -16.33 -2.62
CA ASN A 58 24.77 -15.63 -3.39
C ASN A 58 24.68 -14.09 -3.33
N GLU A 59 25.70 -13.39 -3.85
CA GLU A 59 25.54 -11.97 -4.27
C GLU A 59 24.51 -11.78 -5.41
N LEU A 60 24.23 -12.84 -6.19
CA LEU A 60 23.25 -12.80 -7.29
C LEU A 60 21.78 -12.90 -6.83
N ASP A 61 21.49 -13.52 -5.68
CA ASP A 61 20.11 -13.74 -5.23
C ASP A 61 19.50 -12.57 -4.44
N ASN A 62 20.32 -11.63 -3.98
CA ASN A 62 19.88 -10.48 -3.17
C ASN A 62 19.64 -9.20 -3.98
N LYS A 63 19.68 -9.25 -5.32
CA LYS A 63 19.41 -8.05 -6.13
C LYS A 63 17.95 -7.64 -6.04
N SER A 64 17.71 -6.41 -5.60
CA SER A 64 16.37 -5.81 -5.55
C SER A 64 15.80 -5.60 -6.94
N TRP A 65 14.49 -5.81 -7.10
CA TRP A 65 13.80 -5.55 -8.37
C TRP A 65 13.39 -4.08 -8.47
N PHE A 66 13.78 -3.45 -9.58
CA PHE A 66 13.34 -2.12 -9.97
C PHE A 66 12.34 -2.24 -11.12
N VAL A 67 11.10 -1.84 -10.89
CA VAL A 67 9.99 -2.06 -11.83
C VAL A 67 9.51 -0.73 -12.37
N VAL A 68 9.62 -0.52 -13.69
CA VAL A 68 9.25 0.74 -14.37
C VAL A 68 8.29 0.50 -15.53
N PRO A 69 7.42 1.47 -15.88
CA PRO A 69 6.60 1.34 -17.07
C PRO A 69 7.50 1.31 -18.32
N TYR A 70 7.15 0.47 -19.30
CA TYR A 70 7.81 0.50 -20.59
C TYR A 70 7.32 1.70 -21.40
N ILE A 71 8.23 2.61 -21.72
CA ILE A 71 8.01 3.77 -22.57
C ILE A 71 9.05 3.69 -23.69
N ASN A 72 8.56 3.60 -24.93
CA ASN A 72 9.39 3.48 -26.11
C ASN A 72 10.46 4.60 -26.15
N ASN A 73 11.69 4.28 -26.57
CA ASN A 73 12.87 5.16 -26.61
C ASN A 73 13.42 5.66 -25.25
N ILE A 74 12.62 5.73 -24.18
CA ILE A 74 13.06 6.18 -22.86
C ILE A 74 13.62 5.01 -22.05
N THR A 75 12.85 3.93 -21.98
CA THR A 75 13.21 2.77 -21.17
C THR A 75 14.48 2.08 -21.68
N GLU A 76 14.74 2.12 -22.98
CA GLU A 76 15.96 1.56 -23.59
C GLU A 76 17.22 2.30 -23.12
N LYS A 77 17.20 3.63 -23.14
CA LYS A 77 18.30 4.45 -22.59
C LYS A 77 18.45 4.25 -21.08
N PHE A 78 17.33 4.04 -20.39
CA PHE A 78 17.32 3.81 -18.95
C PHE A 78 17.96 2.47 -18.57
N ILE A 79 17.84 1.43 -19.40
CA ILE A 79 18.54 0.14 -19.20
C ILE A 79 20.04 0.41 -19.06
N ASP A 80 20.61 1.21 -19.96
CA ASP A 80 22.05 1.51 -19.95
C ASP A 80 22.50 2.23 -18.69
N ILE A 81 21.71 3.20 -18.20
CA ILE A 81 22.00 3.96 -16.98
C ILE A 81 21.97 3.05 -15.74
N VAL A 82 21.05 2.07 -15.71
CA VAL A 82 20.84 1.19 -14.54
C VAL A 82 21.78 -0.02 -14.54
N LYS A 83 22.55 -0.27 -15.61
CA LYS A 83 23.51 -1.39 -15.67
C LYS A 83 24.51 -1.39 -14.51
N ASP A 84 24.95 -0.19 -14.10
CA ASP A 84 25.92 -0.02 -13.02
C ASP A 84 25.29 -0.09 -11.63
N CYS A 85 23.96 -0.06 -11.56
CA CYS A 85 23.23 -0.24 -10.31
C CYS A 85 23.08 -1.76 -10.02
N ASN A 86 23.30 -2.17 -8.77
CA ASN A 86 23.13 -3.57 -8.35
C ASN A 86 21.65 -3.97 -8.20
N VAL A 87 20.83 -3.76 -9.24
CA VAL A 87 19.39 -3.99 -9.26
C VAL A 87 18.96 -4.76 -10.50
N ARG A 88 17.85 -5.49 -10.41
CA ARG A 88 17.23 -6.17 -11.55
C ARG A 88 16.11 -5.32 -12.12
N LEU A 89 16.27 -4.85 -13.35
CA LEU A 89 15.26 -4.04 -14.03
C LEU A 89 14.15 -4.94 -14.61
N SER A 90 12.90 -4.53 -14.44
CA SER A 90 11.72 -5.18 -15.02
C SER A 90 10.72 -4.14 -15.49
N PHE A 91 9.91 -4.52 -16.49
CA PHE A 91 9.00 -3.61 -17.17
C PHE A 91 7.55 -4.06 -17.04
N PHE A 92 6.64 -3.09 -17.01
CA PHE A 92 5.20 -3.34 -17.14
C PHE A 92 4.56 -2.41 -18.15
N SER A 93 3.48 -2.86 -18.77
CA SER A 93 2.68 -2.03 -19.68
C SER A 93 1.69 -1.16 -18.89
N LEU A 94 1.55 0.10 -19.32
CA LEU A 94 0.51 1.01 -18.83
C LEU A 94 -0.88 0.57 -19.37
N ASN A 95 -0.92 0.05 -20.60
CA ASN A 95 -2.14 -0.43 -21.25
C ASN A 95 -2.45 -1.86 -20.82
N LYS A 96 -3.10 -2.01 -19.67
CA LYS A 96 -3.50 -3.33 -19.13
C LYS A 96 -4.84 -3.76 -19.70
N LEU A 97 -4.95 -5.04 -20.05
CA LEU A 97 -6.24 -5.64 -20.47
C LEU A 97 -7.34 -5.46 -19.42
N SER A 98 -7.00 -5.35 -18.13
CA SER A 98 -7.95 -5.08 -17.05
C SER A 98 -8.73 -3.77 -17.20
N CYS A 99 -8.24 -2.83 -18.01
CA CYS A 99 -8.98 -1.62 -18.34
C CYS A 99 -10.18 -1.90 -19.25
N PHE A 100 -10.06 -2.90 -20.13
CA PHE A 100 -11.10 -3.31 -21.09
C PHE A 100 -11.92 -4.49 -20.57
N ILE A 101 -11.25 -5.49 -20.00
CA ILE A 101 -11.83 -6.72 -19.47
C ILE A 101 -11.90 -6.58 -17.95
N LYS A 102 -13.03 -6.07 -17.47
CA LYS A 102 -13.30 -6.02 -16.04
C LYS A 102 -13.83 -7.39 -15.58
N THR A 103 -13.40 -7.82 -14.40
CA THR A 103 -14.12 -8.91 -13.73
C THR A 103 -15.52 -8.40 -13.39
N GLN A 104 -16.56 -9.18 -13.67
CA GLN A 104 -17.97 -8.85 -13.45
C GLN A 104 -18.33 -8.80 -11.95
N LYS A 105 -17.54 -8.08 -11.16
CA LYS A 105 -17.76 -7.86 -9.73
C LYS A 105 -18.52 -6.57 -9.53
N ASP A 106 -19.33 -6.54 -8.48
CA ASP A 106 -20.06 -5.34 -8.08
C ASP A 106 -19.10 -4.19 -7.77
N HIS A 107 -19.48 -2.99 -8.20
CA HIS A 107 -18.71 -1.79 -7.91
C HIS A 107 -18.79 -1.47 -6.41
N VAL A 108 -17.62 -1.30 -5.79
CA VAL A 108 -17.55 -0.87 -4.39
C VAL A 108 -17.76 0.64 -4.31
N ALA A 109 -18.75 1.08 -3.54
CA ALA A 109 -19.01 2.50 -3.27
C ALA A 109 -17.74 3.23 -2.81
N SER A 110 -17.57 4.49 -3.22
CA SER A 110 -16.36 5.29 -2.98
C SER A 110 -15.92 5.27 -1.51
N LEU A 111 -16.85 5.56 -0.60
CA LEU A 111 -16.60 5.61 0.85
C LEU A 111 -16.16 4.26 1.46
N MET A 112 -16.47 3.13 0.81
CA MET A 112 -16.08 1.79 1.26
C MET A 112 -14.71 1.34 0.73
N LYS A 113 -14.10 2.11 -0.18
CA LYS A 113 -12.75 1.83 -0.68
C LYS A 113 -11.70 2.04 0.42
N ARG A 114 -10.64 1.24 0.35
CA ARG A 114 -9.50 1.23 1.28
C ARG A 114 -8.22 1.51 0.52
N ASN A 115 -7.17 1.91 1.24
CA ASN A 115 -5.86 2.18 0.64
C ASN A 115 -5.88 3.33 -0.37
N VAL A 116 -6.66 4.36 -0.08
CA VAL A 116 -6.91 5.48 -0.98
C VAL A 116 -6.22 6.75 -0.51
N ILE A 117 -5.87 7.59 -1.48
CA ILE A 117 -5.55 9.00 -1.29
C ILE A 117 -6.83 9.76 -1.60
N TYR A 118 -7.26 10.61 -0.69
CA TYR A 118 -8.51 11.35 -0.80
C TYR A 118 -8.28 12.84 -0.62
N LYS A 119 -9.19 13.63 -1.16
CA LYS A 119 -9.22 15.09 -1.07
C LYS A 119 -10.55 15.53 -0.45
N ILE A 120 -10.48 16.45 0.50
CA ILE A 120 -11.64 17.10 1.12
C ILE A 120 -11.52 18.59 0.81
N ASN A 121 -12.53 19.17 0.17
CA ASN A 121 -12.58 20.59 -0.16
C ASN A 121 -13.28 21.37 0.96
N CYS A 122 -12.86 22.61 1.16
CA CYS A 122 -13.63 23.58 1.92
C CYS A 122 -14.79 24.09 1.03
N ASN A 123 -15.99 24.27 1.59
CA ASN A 123 -17.12 24.81 0.84
C ASN A 123 -17.06 26.33 0.68
N ASP A 124 -16.42 27.01 1.64
CA ASP A 124 -16.45 28.47 1.75
C ASP A 124 -15.20 29.15 1.16
N CYS A 125 -14.16 28.38 0.84
CA CYS A 125 -12.95 28.89 0.18
C CYS A 125 -12.29 27.82 -0.70
N ASP A 126 -11.34 28.24 -1.54
CA ASP A 126 -10.61 27.34 -2.46
C ASP A 126 -9.56 26.44 -1.75
N ALA A 127 -9.59 26.37 -0.42
CA ALA A 127 -8.68 25.53 0.33
C ALA A 127 -9.11 24.05 0.29
N SER A 128 -8.14 23.15 0.28
CA SER A 128 -8.40 21.71 0.33
C SER A 128 -7.37 20.96 1.16
N TYR A 129 -7.78 19.82 1.70
CA TYR A 129 -6.92 18.90 2.42
C TYR A 129 -6.79 17.59 1.65
N VAL A 130 -5.56 17.11 1.48
CA VAL A 130 -5.27 15.79 0.91
C VAL A 130 -4.70 14.89 2.00
N GLY A 131 -5.17 13.64 2.05
CA GLY A 131 -4.57 12.65 2.94
C GLY A 131 -4.74 11.23 2.44
N GLN A 132 -4.02 10.29 3.05
CA GLN A 132 -4.18 8.86 2.78
C GLN A 132 -4.85 8.09 3.91
N THR A 133 -5.42 6.94 3.57
CA THR A 133 -5.91 5.97 4.57
C THR A 133 -5.66 4.54 4.13
N LYS A 134 -5.18 3.70 5.07
CA LYS A 134 -5.16 2.23 4.90
C LYS A 134 -6.55 1.62 5.11
N ARG A 135 -7.39 2.27 5.93
CA ARG A 135 -8.74 1.80 6.28
C ARG A 135 -9.73 2.28 5.23
N THR A 136 -11.01 2.04 5.47
CA THR A 136 -12.08 2.58 4.62
C THR A 136 -12.09 4.10 4.68
N LEU A 137 -12.41 4.74 3.56
CA LEU A 137 -12.53 6.19 3.48
C LEU A 137 -13.59 6.72 4.46
N ALA A 138 -14.74 6.04 4.57
CA ALA A 138 -15.81 6.37 5.51
C ALA A 138 -15.32 6.52 6.96
N THR A 139 -14.45 5.60 7.39
CA THR A 139 -13.92 5.63 8.76
C THR A 139 -12.99 6.82 8.95
N ARG A 140 -12.15 7.14 7.95
CA ARG A 140 -11.24 8.30 8.04
C ARG A 140 -12.01 9.62 8.05
N VAL A 141 -13.05 9.75 7.21
CA VAL A 141 -13.94 10.91 7.20
C VAL A 141 -14.66 11.07 8.53
N LYS A 142 -15.16 9.98 9.12
CA LYS A 142 -15.80 10.01 10.45
C LYS A 142 -14.83 10.48 11.54
N GLU A 143 -13.56 10.11 11.48
CA GLU A 143 -12.56 10.59 12.43
C GLU A 143 -12.33 12.08 12.34
N HIS A 144 -12.21 12.64 11.13
CA HIS A 144 -12.10 14.08 10.94
C HIS A 144 -13.33 14.81 11.49
N LYS A 145 -14.54 14.32 11.19
CA LYS A 145 -15.78 14.85 11.79
C LYS A 145 -15.81 14.79 13.32
N ASN A 146 -15.27 13.72 13.89
CA ASN A 146 -15.20 13.55 15.34
C ASN A 146 -14.15 14.46 15.97
N ASP A 147 -13.04 14.70 15.27
CA ASP A 147 -11.94 15.55 15.71
C ASP A 147 -12.38 17.01 15.90
N ILE A 148 -13.24 17.50 15.00
CA ILE A 148 -13.85 18.83 15.08
C ILE A 148 -14.67 19.05 16.37
N ARG A 149 -15.21 17.98 16.95
CA ARG A 149 -16.01 18.08 18.19
C ARG A 149 -15.15 18.11 19.46
N LYS A 150 -13.83 17.97 19.34
CA LYS A 150 -12.93 18.07 20.48
C LYS A 150 -12.77 19.55 20.85
N ILE A 151 -12.86 19.83 22.14
CA ILE A 151 -12.69 21.17 22.72
C ILE A 151 -11.21 21.42 23.03
N ASP A 152 -10.51 20.40 23.54
CA ASP A 152 -9.10 20.48 23.95
C ASP A 152 -8.24 19.42 23.25
N GLY A 153 -6.99 19.77 22.95
CA GLY A 153 -5.96 18.87 22.43
C GLY A 153 -5.35 19.31 21.09
N ASN A 154 -4.47 18.47 20.54
CA ASN A 154 -3.88 18.70 19.22
C ASN A 154 -4.93 18.47 18.13
N LEU A 155 -5.52 19.56 17.65
CA LEU A 155 -6.49 19.56 16.56
C LEU A 155 -5.81 19.20 15.24
N SER A 156 -6.55 18.54 14.35
CA SER A 156 -6.10 18.40 12.96
C SER A 156 -6.15 19.74 12.21
N VAL A 157 -5.36 19.87 11.15
CA VAL A 157 -5.36 21.06 10.27
C VAL A 157 -6.74 21.38 9.69
N ILE A 158 -7.57 20.36 9.48
CA ILE A 158 -8.97 20.51 9.04
C ILE A 158 -9.80 21.17 10.15
N SER A 159 -9.70 20.64 11.37
CA SER A 159 -10.39 21.19 12.54
C SER A 159 -9.95 22.62 12.85
N GLU A 160 -8.65 22.90 12.76
CA GLU A 160 -8.07 24.23 12.98
C GLU A 160 -8.54 25.25 11.93
N HIS A 161 -8.53 24.88 10.65
CA HIS A 161 -9.05 25.74 9.58
C HIS A 161 -10.54 26.07 9.80
N ARG A 162 -11.35 25.05 10.09
CA ARG A 162 -12.78 25.21 10.37
C ARG A 162 -13.03 26.14 11.56
N LEU A 163 -12.30 25.98 12.66
CA LEU A 163 -12.49 26.79 13.87
C LEU A 163 -12.00 28.23 13.69
N SER A 164 -10.86 28.43 13.04
CA SER A 164 -10.27 29.77 12.82
C SER A 164 -11.04 30.59 11.79
N SER A 165 -11.52 29.95 10.73
CA SER A 165 -12.17 30.62 9.59
C SER A 165 -13.70 30.53 9.64
N ASN A 166 -14.26 29.76 10.58
CA ASN A 166 -15.70 29.46 10.66
C ASN A 166 -16.27 28.90 9.34
N HIS A 167 -15.48 28.07 8.66
CA HIS A 167 -15.84 27.43 7.39
C HIS A 167 -16.31 25.98 7.59
N GLU A 168 -17.01 25.42 6.61
CA GLU A 168 -17.44 24.03 6.60
C GLU A 168 -16.81 23.25 5.45
N PHE A 169 -16.54 21.96 5.67
CA PHE A 169 -15.94 21.08 4.67
C PHE A 169 -17.01 20.27 3.93
N ASP A 170 -16.74 19.93 2.67
CA ASP A 170 -17.55 18.99 1.92
C ASP A 170 -17.29 17.55 2.38
N TRP A 171 -18.14 17.09 3.29
CA TRP A 171 -18.04 15.74 3.84
C TRP A 171 -18.66 14.65 2.97
N GLU A 172 -19.47 15.03 1.99
CA GLU A 172 -20.21 14.09 1.13
C GLU A 172 -19.51 13.94 -0.23
N GLY A 173 -18.97 15.03 -0.79
CA GLY A 173 -18.17 15.07 -2.01
C GLY A 173 -16.68 14.79 -1.79
N VAL A 174 -16.34 13.85 -0.90
CA VAL A 174 -14.94 13.45 -0.71
C VAL A 174 -14.43 12.71 -1.95
N GLU A 175 -13.45 13.31 -2.62
CA GLU A 175 -12.86 12.79 -3.85
C GLU A 175 -11.77 11.76 -3.56
N ILE A 176 -11.72 10.69 -4.35
CA ILE A 176 -10.58 9.75 -4.34
C ILE A 176 -9.66 10.12 -5.49
N MET A 177 -8.46 10.58 -5.15
CA MET A 177 -7.44 11.00 -6.11
C MET A 177 -6.68 9.81 -6.69
N ASP A 178 -6.36 8.82 -5.85
CA ASP A 178 -5.61 7.62 -6.24
C ASP A 178 -5.84 6.48 -5.23
N SER A 179 -5.46 5.26 -5.60
CA SER A 179 -5.61 4.04 -4.80
C SER A 179 -4.35 3.18 -4.87
N GLU A 180 -3.62 3.10 -3.76
CA GLU A 180 -2.36 2.38 -3.69
C GLU A 180 -2.25 1.52 -2.43
N ARG A 181 -2.11 0.21 -2.66
CA ARG A 181 -2.04 -0.83 -1.62
C ARG A 181 -0.78 -0.69 -0.77
N TRP A 182 0.34 -0.34 -1.41
CA TRP A 182 1.64 -0.28 -0.76
C TRP A 182 1.85 1.05 -0.06
N MET A 183 2.12 1.01 1.25
CA MET A 183 2.22 2.22 2.08
C MET A 183 3.25 3.23 1.56
N TYR A 184 4.42 2.78 1.13
CA TYR A 184 5.47 3.67 0.65
C TYR A 184 5.08 4.38 -0.66
N LYS A 185 4.50 3.64 -1.62
CA LYS A 185 3.97 4.22 -2.86
C LYS A 185 2.80 5.16 -2.58
N ARG A 186 1.92 4.78 -1.65
CA ARG A 186 0.79 5.61 -1.25
C ARG A 186 1.23 6.93 -0.62
N ARG A 187 2.29 6.92 0.20
CA ARG A 187 2.90 8.14 0.75
C ARG A 187 3.47 9.03 -0.34
N ILE A 188 4.16 8.45 -1.33
CA ILE A 188 4.67 9.22 -2.48
C ILE A 188 3.50 9.86 -3.23
N SER A 189 2.46 9.08 -3.54
CA SER A 189 1.24 9.58 -4.19
C SER A 189 0.59 10.71 -3.40
N GLU A 190 0.41 10.54 -2.08
CA GLU A 190 -0.07 11.59 -1.18
C GLU A 190 0.76 12.88 -1.27
N MET A 191 2.09 12.77 -1.17
CA MET A 191 2.99 13.93 -1.26
C MET A 191 2.89 14.65 -2.61
N LEU A 192 2.76 13.90 -3.71
CA LEU A 192 2.57 14.46 -5.04
C LEU A 192 1.25 15.23 -5.12
N PHE A 193 0.15 14.64 -4.66
CA PHE A 193 -1.14 15.32 -4.66
C PHE A 193 -1.15 16.55 -3.75
N ILE A 194 -0.49 16.52 -2.59
CA ILE A 194 -0.32 17.70 -1.73
C ILE A 194 0.41 18.82 -2.48
N LYS A 195 1.53 18.51 -3.14
CA LYS A 195 2.30 19.52 -3.89
C LYS A 195 1.54 20.08 -5.08
N LEU A 196 0.68 19.29 -5.73
CA LEU A 196 -0.14 19.73 -6.86
C LEU A 196 -1.32 20.62 -6.45
N GLN A 197 -1.65 20.71 -5.15
CA GLN A 197 -2.68 21.64 -4.70
C GLN A 197 -2.26 23.10 -4.95
N LYS A 198 -3.25 23.93 -5.29
CA LYS A 198 -3.09 25.39 -5.35
C LYS A 198 -3.10 25.98 -3.94
N ASN A 199 -4.17 25.70 -3.20
CA ASN A 199 -4.36 26.13 -1.81
C ASN A 199 -4.53 24.91 -0.90
N GLY A 200 -3.41 24.30 -0.50
CA GLY A 200 -3.39 23.11 0.37
C GLY A 200 -3.36 23.48 1.86
N LEU A 201 -4.17 22.80 2.68
CA LEU A 201 -4.16 22.93 4.15
C LEU A 201 -3.10 22.05 4.83
N ASN A 202 -2.49 21.14 4.09
CA ASN A 202 -1.47 20.23 4.59
C ASN A 202 -0.22 20.97 5.10
N LEU A 203 0.46 20.38 6.08
CA LEU A 203 1.71 20.95 6.60
C LEU A 203 2.84 20.72 5.59
N GLN A 204 3.78 21.66 5.49
CA GLN A 204 4.94 21.48 4.61
C GLN A 204 5.73 20.22 4.94
N SER A 205 5.80 19.87 6.24
CA SER A 205 6.45 18.67 6.75
C SER A 205 5.84 17.35 6.24
N ASP A 206 4.60 17.38 5.75
CA ASP A 206 3.96 16.21 5.15
C ASP A 206 4.64 15.80 3.83
N THR A 207 5.47 16.67 3.25
CA THR A 207 6.13 16.47 1.95
C THR A 207 7.66 16.42 2.00
N ASP A 208 8.26 16.42 3.19
CA ASP A 208 9.73 16.48 3.37
C ASP A 208 10.49 15.31 2.73
N LEU A 209 9.84 14.16 2.56
CA LEU A 209 10.45 12.98 1.94
C LEU A 209 10.48 13.05 0.40
N LEU A 210 9.85 14.06 -0.21
CA LEU A 210 9.86 14.24 -1.65
C LEU A 210 11.10 15.06 -2.05
N HIS A 211 11.94 14.49 -2.91
CA HIS A 211 13.18 15.15 -3.33
C HIS A 211 12.90 16.42 -4.16
N ASN A 212 13.66 17.49 -3.92
CA ASN A 212 13.46 18.78 -4.57
C ASN A 212 13.60 18.74 -6.10
N SER A 213 14.31 17.75 -6.66
CA SER A 213 14.41 17.54 -8.11
C SER A 213 13.06 17.32 -8.80
N TYR A 214 12.03 16.89 -8.07
CA TYR A 214 10.69 16.72 -8.64
C TYR A 214 9.90 18.03 -8.72
N ILE A 215 10.28 19.08 -7.97
CA ILE A 215 9.51 20.32 -7.86
C ILE A 215 9.30 20.99 -9.23
N PRO A 216 10.33 21.22 -10.07
CA PRO A 216 10.14 21.89 -11.36
C PRO A 216 9.16 21.14 -12.26
N ILE A 217 9.23 19.81 -12.28
CA ILE A 217 8.34 18.95 -13.06
C ILE A 217 6.90 19.08 -12.54
N LEU A 218 6.70 19.13 -11.22
CA LEU A 218 5.36 19.25 -10.64
C LEU A 218 4.72 20.62 -10.88
N GLU A 219 5.53 21.67 -10.99
CA GLU A 219 5.05 23.01 -11.33
C GLU A 219 4.50 23.09 -12.76
N GLU A 220 5.03 22.29 -13.70
CA GLU A 220 4.49 22.19 -15.07
C GLU A 220 3.07 21.61 -15.13
N PHE A 221 2.64 20.87 -14.10
CA PHE A 221 1.32 20.24 -14.04
C PHE A 221 0.26 21.05 -13.26
N LYS A 222 0.59 22.25 -12.77
CA LYS A 222 -0.33 23.14 -12.01
C LYS A 222 -1.11 24.10 -12.89
#